data_AF-A0A1I3L388-F1
#
_entry.id   AF-A0A1I3L388-F1
#
_cell.length_a   1.000
_cell.length_b   1.000
_cell.length_c   1.000
_cell.angle_alpha   90.00
_cell.angle_beta   90.00
_cell.angle_gamma   90.00
#
_symmetry.space_group_name_H-M   'P 1'
#
loop_
_entity.id
_entity.type
_entity.pdbx_description
1 polymer ?
#
loop_
_entity_poly.entity_id
_entity_poly.type
_entity_poly.pdbx_seq_one_letter_code
_entity_poly.pdbx_strand_id
1 'polypeptide(L)'
;MQRIFSEAKNRLDQLITSEKNGDHDFPDTDNWTTYNSVSTGFLQDIILDPVLEFAKNNDCKCHVVAIKGQYIYKDKPLFKCNAEIDEEALDDLLSFFQFSRDEVIEDNYVLGFKQITEIAVKAMSPGVNDPGTTEIAIDYLTELFEKRMQKQDVSILQHNDDALIKINSVSFKDLLFSVLAPIRTYAKHDVVVVVKLIHMLNHLAFTVGCNNKTYVNAVHEEASKLFEDAKKAITNPEDVKLITLQLKPFNL
;
A
#
# COMPACT_ATOMS: atom_id res chain seq x y z
N MET A 1 5.85 -15.97 10.47
CA MET A 1 6.16 -14.58 10.12
C MET A 1 7.38 -14.45 9.22
N GLN A 2 8.56 -14.97 9.59
CA GLN A 2 9.80 -14.84 8.79
C GLN A 2 9.64 -15.12 7.29
N ARG A 3 9.01 -16.25 6.90
CA ARG A 3 8.79 -16.58 5.48
C ARG A 3 7.98 -15.50 4.75
N ILE A 4 6.84 -15.11 5.33
CA ILE A 4 5.92 -14.07 4.80
C ILE A 4 6.67 -12.74 4.63
N PHE A 5 7.44 -12.37 5.65
CA PHE A 5 8.28 -11.18 5.63
C PHE A 5 9.30 -11.22 4.49
N SER A 6 10.05 -12.31 4.37
CA SER A 6 11.07 -12.46 3.32
C SER A 6 10.47 -12.38 1.92
N GLU A 7 9.33 -13.03 1.68
CA GLU A 7 8.62 -13.00 0.39
C GLU A 7 8.18 -11.57 0.03
N ALA A 8 7.52 -10.87 0.96
CA ALA A 8 7.09 -9.49 0.74
C ALA A 8 8.25 -8.52 0.53
N LYS A 9 9.32 -8.67 1.31
CA LYS A 9 10.54 -7.85 1.18
C LYS A 9 11.22 -8.06 -0.17
N ASN A 10 11.42 -9.32 -0.58
CA ASN A 10 12.01 -9.64 -1.87
C ASN A 10 11.20 -9.03 -3.02
N ARG A 11 9.86 -9.10 -2.93
CA ARG A 11 8.97 -8.49 -3.94
C ARG A 11 9.10 -6.97 -3.98
N LEU A 12 9.16 -6.30 -2.82
CA LEU A 12 9.41 -4.86 -2.76
C LEU A 12 10.77 -4.48 -3.37
N ASP A 13 11.83 -5.20 -3.04
CA ASP A 13 13.18 -4.92 -3.55
C ASP A 13 13.23 -5.03 -5.09
N GLN A 14 12.53 -6.01 -5.69
CA GLN A 14 12.39 -6.12 -7.14
C GLN A 14 11.67 -4.90 -7.74
N LEU A 15 10.54 -4.49 -7.17
CA LEU A 15 9.74 -3.36 -7.65
C LEU A 15 10.50 -2.04 -7.54
N ILE A 16 11.16 -1.79 -6.41
CA ILE A 16 12.00 -0.60 -6.19
C ILE A 16 13.14 -0.55 -7.21
N THR A 17 13.74 -1.70 -7.53
CA THR A 17 14.82 -1.77 -8.52
C THR A 17 14.31 -1.44 -9.93
N SER A 18 13.12 -1.90 -10.30
CA SER A 18 12.51 -1.57 -11.61
C SER A 18 12.13 -0.09 -11.76
N GLU A 19 11.83 0.62 -10.66
CA GLU A 19 11.41 2.03 -10.70
C GLU A 19 12.57 3.01 -10.94
N LYS A 20 13.82 2.63 -10.65
CA LYS A 20 15.00 3.53 -10.73
C LYS A 20 15.37 3.96 -12.16
N ASN A 21 14.73 3.41 -13.19
CA ASN A 21 15.09 3.59 -14.59
C ASN A 21 14.10 4.44 -15.41
N GLY A 22 13.04 5.01 -14.81
CA GLY A 22 12.00 5.73 -15.55
C GLY A 22 11.92 7.21 -15.20
N ASP A 23 11.88 8.07 -16.22
CA ASP A 23 11.44 9.46 -16.06
C ASP A 23 9.95 9.52 -15.64
N HIS A 24 9.61 10.47 -14.79
CA HIS A 24 8.34 10.50 -14.07
C HIS A 24 7.28 11.40 -14.69
N ASP A 25 7.59 12.06 -15.81
CA ASP A 25 6.64 12.95 -16.44
C ASP A 25 5.58 12.14 -17.19
N PHE A 26 4.34 12.19 -16.70
CA PHE A 26 3.17 11.61 -17.33
C PHE A 26 2.05 12.64 -17.29
N PRO A 27 1.32 12.88 -18.40
CA PRO A 27 0.29 13.91 -18.46
C PRO A 27 -0.81 13.70 -17.44
N ASP A 28 -1.51 14.79 -17.10
CA ASP A 28 -2.75 14.70 -16.34
C ASP A 28 -3.82 13.94 -17.14
N THR A 29 -4.61 13.14 -16.43
CA THR A 29 -5.52 12.13 -17.00
C THR A 29 -6.98 12.37 -16.63
N ASP A 30 -7.28 13.50 -15.99
CA ASP A 30 -8.64 13.80 -15.51
C ASP A 30 -9.65 13.91 -16.65
N ASN A 31 -9.21 14.39 -17.82
CA ASN A 31 -10.05 14.54 -19.02
C ASN A 31 -10.01 13.33 -19.97
N TRP A 32 -9.40 12.22 -19.58
CA TRP A 32 -9.28 11.02 -20.43
C TRP A 32 -10.53 10.15 -20.37
N THR A 33 -10.82 9.43 -21.46
CA THR A 33 -11.92 8.47 -21.52
C THR A 33 -11.66 7.32 -20.56
N THR A 34 -12.64 7.01 -19.71
CA THR A 34 -12.53 5.96 -18.69
C THR A 34 -13.21 4.69 -19.16
N TYR A 35 -12.48 3.56 -19.09
CA TYR A 35 -12.99 2.23 -19.41
C TYR A 35 -13.17 1.42 -18.13
N ASN A 36 -14.34 0.81 -18.00
CA ASN A 36 -14.78 0.17 -16.76
C ASN A 36 -14.68 -1.36 -16.84
N SER A 37 -14.67 -1.98 -15.67
CA SER A 37 -14.65 -3.44 -15.54
C SER A 37 -15.95 -4.05 -16.03
N VAL A 38 -15.84 -5.04 -16.91
CA VAL A 38 -16.96 -5.87 -17.35
C VAL A 38 -17.26 -7.03 -16.40
N SER A 39 -16.40 -7.26 -15.39
CA SER A 39 -16.50 -8.37 -14.44
C SER A 39 -16.35 -7.92 -12.98
N THR A 40 -16.60 -8.83 -12.05
CA THR A 40 -16.42 -8.61 -10.60
C THR A 40 -15.50 -9.67 -10.03
N GLY A 41 -14.46 -9.26 -9.29
CA GLY A 41 -13.49 -10.16 -8.69
C GLY A 41 -12.22 -9.45 -8.23
N PHE A 42 -11.27 -10.21 -7.71
CA PHE A 42 -9.92 -9.72 -7.43
C PHE A 42 -9.15 -9.56 -8.73
N LEU A 43 -8.58 -8.37 -8.97
CA LEU A 43 -7.65 -8.14 -10.07
C LEU A 43 -6.32 -8.81 -9.74
N GLN A 44 -6.12 -10.00 -10.25
CA GLN A 44 -4.96 -10.85 -9.99
C GLN A 44 -3.72 -10.36 -10.70
N ASP A 45 -3.86 -10.02 -11.98
CA ASP A 45 -2.76 -9.54 -12.77
C ASP A 45 -3.22 -8.64 -13.92
N ILE A 46 -2.26 -7.90 -14.46
CA ILE A 46 -2.41 -7.15 -15.70
C ILE A 46 -1.23 -7.55 -16.57
N ILE A 47 -1.49 -8.18 -17.71
CA ILE A 47 -0.40 -8.51 -18.65
C ILE A 47 0.03 -7.21 -19.33
N LEU A 48 1.14 -6.63 -18.87
CA LEU A 48 1.54 -5.27 -19.26
C LEU A 48 2.14 -5.17 -20.67
N ASP A 49 2.83 -6.21 -21.15
CA ASP A 49 3.48 -6.17 -22.46
C ASP A 49 2.48 -5.94 -23.62
N PRO A 50 1.35 -6.69 -23.71
CA PRO A 50 0.33 -6.43 -24.72
C PRO A 50 -0.34 -5.05 -24.59
N VAL A 51 -0.56 -4.57 -23.36
CA VAL A 51 -1.11 -3.22 -23.14
C VAL A 51 -0.13 -2.15 -23.64
N LEU A 52 1.17 -2.37 -23.46
CA LEU A 52 2.23 -1.50 -23.94
C LEU A 52 2.35 -1.54 -25.47
N GLU A 53 2.21 -2.71 -26.09
CA GLU A 53 2.16 -2.85 -27.55
C GLU A 53 0.91 -2.17 -28.13
N PHE A 54 -0.24 -2.31 -27.48
CA PHE A 54 -1.47 -1.62 -27.86
C PHE A 54 -1.26 -0.10 -27.87
N ALA A 55 -0.69 0.45 -26.80
CA ALA A 55 -0.44 1.88 -26.67
C ALA A 55 0.47 2.40 -27.80
N LYS A 56 1.52 1.65 -28.16
CA LYS A 56 2.41 1.99 -29.28
C LYS A 56 1.70 1.97 -30.63
N ASN A 57 0.94 0.91 -30.91
CA ASN A 57 0.32 0.71 -32.23
C ASN A 57 -0.79 1.74 -32.51
N ASN A 58 -1.39 2.29 -31.46
CA ASN A 58 -2.50 3.24 -31.55
C ASN A 58 -2.10 4.69 -31.19
N ASP A 59 -0.80 4.95 -31.01
CA ASP A 59 -0.27 6.28 -30.61
C ASP A 59 -1.03 6.89 -29.42
N CYS A 60 -1.31 6.06 -28.41
CA CYS A 60 -2.12 6.44 -27.26
C CYS A 60 -1.40 6.16 -25.94
N LYS A 61 -1.92 6.75 -24.87
CA LYS A 61 -1.40 6.64 -23.51
C LYS A 61 -2.50 6.12 -22.60
N CYS A 62 -2.12 5.20 -21.72
CA CYS A 62 -3.04 4.55 -20.81
C CYS A 62 -2.68 4.85 -19.36
N HIS A 63 -3.69 5.12 -18.53
CA HIS A 63 -3.54 5.21 -17.09
C HIS A 63 -4.38 4.11 -16.45
N VAL A 64 -3.72 3.03 -16.02
CA VAL A 64 -4.34 1.95 -15.26
C VAL A 64 -4.61 2.44 -13.84
N VAL A 65 -5.87 2.77 -13.59
CA VAL A 65 -6.33 3.30 -12.30
C VAL A 65 -6.65 2.19 -11.31
N ALA A 66 -7.00 1.00 -11.81
CA ALA A 66 -7.22 -0.18 -11.00
C ALA A 66 -5.91 -0.66 -10.36
N ILE A 67 -6.01 -1.08 -9.10
CA ILE A 67 -4.86 -1.51 -8.31
C ILE A 67 -4.87 -3.04 -8.25
N LYS A 68 -3.74 -3.64 -8.68
CA LYS A 68 -3.51 -5.09 -8.57
C LYS A 68 -3.75 -5.55 -7.13
N GLY A 69 -4.55 -6.61 -7.01
CA GLY A 69 -4.96 -7.26 -5.77
C GLY A 69 -6.14 -6.67 -5.03
N GLN A 70 -6.78 -5.63 -5.57
CA GLN A 70 -8.06 -5.17 -5.05
C GLN A 70 -9.22 -5.97 -5.64
N TYR A 71 -10.29 -6.06 -4.84
CA TYR A 71 -11.59 -6.54 -5.32
C TYR A 71 -12.30 -5.43 -6.09
N ILE A 72 -12.50 -5.63 -7.38
CA ILE A 72 -13.11 -4.67 -8.30
C ILE A 72 -14.51 -5.15 -8.64
N TYR A 73 -15.48 -4.25 -8.50
CA TYR A 73 -16.86 -4.50 -8.90
C TYR A 73 -17.04 -4.19 -10.39
N LYS A 74 -18.05 -4.81 -11.00
CA LYS A 74 -18.49 -4.45 -12.35
C LYS A 74 -18.79 -2.95 -12.41
N ASP A 75 -18.50 -2.35 -13.57
CA ASP A 75 -18.70 -0.94 -13.88
C ASP A 75 -17.78 0.02 -13.09
N LYS A 76 -16.78 -0.51 -12.37
CA LYS A 76 -15.72 0.31 -11.76
C LYS A 76 -14.59 0.61 -12.76
N PRO A 77 -13.97 1.80 -12.70
CA PRO A 77 -12.85 2.15 -13.58
C PRO A 77 -11.69 1.15 -13.51
N LEU A 78 -11.21 0.71 -14.68
CA LEU A 78 -9.99 -0.09 -14.82
C LEU A 78 -8.83 0.75 -15.30
N PHE A 79 -9.03 1.48 -16.40
CA PHE A 79 -8.02 2.33 -16.98
C PHE A 79 -8.67 3.53 -17.69
N LYS A 80 -7.85 4.55 -17.94
CA LYS A 80 -8.18 5.69 -18.78
C LYS A 80 -7.29 5.70 -20.01
N CYS A 81 -7.78 6.21 -21.14
CA CYS A 81 -7.00 6.41 -22.36
C CYS A 81 -7.20 7.83 -22.90
N ASN A 82 -6.14 8.43 -23.44
CA ASN A 82 -6.22 9.73 -24.12
C ASN A 82 -6.84 9.65 -25.53
N ALA A 83 -7.12 8.43 -26.02
CA ALA A 83 -7.77 8.16 -27.29
C ALA A 83 -9.05 7.33 -27.09
N GLU A 84 -9.99 7.47 -28.02
CA GLU A 84 -11.11 6.55 -28.12
C GLU A 84 -10.63 5.19 -28.63
N ILE A 85 -11.15 4.13 -28.02
CA ILE A 85 -10.84 2.73 -28.33
C ILE A 85 -12.12 2.13 -28.88
N ASP A 86 -12.05 1.52 -30.06
CA ASP A 86 -13.18 0.82 -30.64
C ASP A 86 -13.53 -0.46 -29.85
N GLU A 87 -14.71 -1.03 -30.11
CA GLU A 87 -15.22 -2.16 -29.33
C GLU A 87 -14.35 -3.41 -29.42
N GLU A 88 -13.78 -3.71 -30.61
CA GLU A 88 -12.95 -4.91 -30.83
C GLU A 88 -11.61 -4.78 -30.09
N ALA A 89 -10.97 -3.62 -30.20
CA ALA A 89 -9.75 -3.28 -29.48
C ALA A 89 -9.96 -3.25 -27.96
N LEU A 90 -11.11 -2.77 -27.49
CA LEU A 90 -11.44 -2.73 -26.07
C LEU A 90 -11.59 -4.14 -25.49
N ASP A 91 -12.29 -5.03 -26.19
CA ASP A 91 -12.46 -6.42 -25.75
C ASP A 91 -11.10 -7.15 -25.62
N ASP A 92 -10.20 -6.94 -26.58
CA ASP A 92 -8.84 -7.50 -26.52
C ASP A 92 -8.05 -6.94 -25.32
N LEU A 93 -8.06 -5.62 -25.13
CA LEU A 93 -7.41 -4.98 -23.98
C LEU A 93 -7.95 -5.47 -22.64
N LEU A 94 -9.27 -5.61 -22.50
CA LEU A 94 -9.91 -6.10 -21.29
C LEU A 94 -9.50 -7.54 -20.97
N SER A 95 -9.16 -8.34 -21.98
CA SER A 95 -8.68 -9.72 -21.79
C SER A 95 -7.35 -9.81 -21.04
N PHE A 96 -6.53 -8.75 -21.06
CA PHE A 96 -5.26 -8.67 -20.34
C PHE A 96 -5.42 -8.34 -18.84
N PHE A 97 -6.64 -7.97 -18.40
CA PHE A 97 -6.97 -7.77 -16.98
C PHE A 97 -7.50 -9.07 -16.39
N GLN A 98 -6.68 -9.77 -15.63
CA GLN A 98 -7.00 -11.09 -15.11
C GLN A 98 -7.74 -11.00 -13.77
N PHE A 99 -8.97 -11.52 -13.74
CA PHE A 99 -9.79 -11.58 -12.53
C PHE A 99 -9.88 -12.99 -11.96
N SER A 100 -9.91 -13.07 -10.62
CA SER A 100 -10.21 -14.30 -9.89
C SER A 100 -11.24 -14.06 -8.79
N ARG A 101 -11.87 -15.15 -8.33
CA ARG A 101 -12.69 -15.14 -7.11
C ARG A 101 -11.86 -15.24 -5.84
N ASP A 102 -10.64 -15.76 -5.96
CA ASP A 102 -9.71 -15.91 -4.84
C ASP A 102 -8.80 -14.68 -4.73
N GLU A 103 -8.42 -14.33 -3.50
CA GLU A 103 -7.55 -13.19 -3.17
C GLU A 103 -6.05 -13.56 -3.26
N VAL A 104 -5.72 -14.83 -3.54
CA VAL A 104 -4.33 -15.31 -3.50
C VAL A 104 -3.55 -14.74 -4.68
N ILE A 105 -2.57 -13.88 -4.40
CA ILE A 105 -1.67 -13.30 -5.39
C ILE A 105 -0.26 -13.52 -4.88
N GLU A 106 0.44 -14.53 -5.40
CA GLU A 106 1.79 -14.91 -4.97
C GLU A 106 2.80 -13.76 -5.13
N ASP A 107 2.50 -12.77 -5.99
CA ASP A 107 3.34 -11.61 -6.30
C ASP A 107 2.90 -10.27 -5.68
N ASN A 108 2.00 -10.29 -4.68
CA ASN A 108 1.51 -9.08 -4.04
C ASN A 108 2.14 -8.87 -2.65
N TYR A 109 3.07 -7.91 -2.54
CA TYR A 109 3.69 -7.56 -1.26
C TYR A 109 2.67 -7.15 -0.19
N VAL A 110 1.52 -6.58 -0.58
CA VAL A 110 0.43 -6.17 0.33
C VAL A 110 -0.13 -7.36 1.11
N LEU A 111 -0.16 -8.54 0.50
CA LEU A 111 -0.61 -9.75 1.17
C LEU A 111 0.29 -10.09 2.37
N GLY A 112 1.59 -9.83 2.28
CA GLY A 112 2.52 -10.01 3.39
C GLY A 112 2.23 -9.08 4.56
N PHE A 113 1.97 -7.79 4.29
CA PHE A 113 1.53 -6.84 5.31
C PHE A 113 0.22 -7.30 5.97
N LYS A 114 -0.76 -7.71 5.17
CA LYS A 114 -2.06 -8.21 5.66
C LYS A 114 -1.88 -9.43 6.57
N GLN A 115 -1.12 -10.44 6.14
CA GLN A 115 -0.91 -11.65 6.91
C GLN A 115 -0.17 -11.41 8.23
N ILE A 116 0.85 -10.55 8.25
CA ILE A 116 1.56 -10.19 9.48
C ILE A 116 0.64 -9.40 10.42
N THR A 117 -0.16 -8.49 9.89
CA THR A 117 -1.18 -7.75 10.65
C THR A 117 -2.21 -8.67 11.28
N GLU A 118 -2.70 -9.68 10.54
CA GLU A 118 -3.63 -10.67 11.08
C GLU A 118 -3.01 -11.47 12.23
N ILE A 119 -1.71 -11.79 12.16
CA ILE A 119 -1.00 -12.46 13.26
C ILE A 119 -0.96 -11.56 14.50
N ALA A 120 -0.60 -10.28 14.33
CA ALA A 120 -0.59 -9.30 15.42
C ALA A 120 -1.98 -9.15 16.06
N VAL A 121 -3.03 -9.00 15.25
CA VAL A 121 -4.40 -8.84 15.73
C VAL A 121 -4.90 -10.09 16.45
N LYS A 122 -4.60 -11.28 15.93
CA LYS A 122 -4.94 -12.56 16.58
C LYS A 122 -4.24 -12.70 17.93
N ALA A 123 -2.98 -12.29 18.03
CA ALA A 123 -2.23 -12.31 19.27
C ALA A 123 -2.83 -11.36 20.33
N MET A 124 -3.29 -10.17 19.93
CA MET A 124 -4.00 -9.23 20.83
C MET A 124 -5.49 -9.53 21.01
N SER A 125 -6.02 -10.61 20.44
CA SER A 125 -7.43 -10.94 20.64
C SER A 125 -7.70 -11.30 22.11
N PRO A 126 -8.90 -11.04 22.65
CA PRO A 126 -9.21 -11.28 24.07
C PRO A 126 -8.95 -12.71 24.56
N GLY A 127 -8.97 -13.70 23.66
CA GLY A 127 -8.70 -15.10 23.99
C GLY A 127 -7.23 -15.49 24.06
N VAL A 128 -6.32 -14.67 23.51
CA VAL A 128 -4.87 -14.96 23.45
C VAL A 128 -4.10 -13.98 24.32
N ASN A 129 -4.27 -12.67 24.08
CA ASN A 129 -3.60 -11.58 24.79
C ASN A 129 -2.07 -11.76 24.91
N ASP A 130 -1.41 -11.94 23.77
CA ASP A 130 0.05 -12.11 23.64
C ASP A 130 0.69 -10.84 23.00
N PRO A 131 1.09 -9.86 23.81
CA PRO A 131 1.76 -8.65 23.31
C PRO A 131 3.14 -8.96 22.73
N GLY A 132 3.84 -10.00 23.19
CA GLY A 132 5.18 -10.33 22.70
C GLY A 132 5.18 -10.75 21.23
N THR A 133 4.21 -11.58 20.82
CA THR A 133 4.02 -11.92 19.40
C THR A 133 3.68 -10.69 18.57
N THR A 134 2.90 -9.76 19.13
CA THR A 134 2.50 -8.51 18.46
C THR A 134 3.69 -7.57 18.25
N GLU A 135 4.58 -7.45 19.25
CA GLU A 135 5.80 -6.65 19.11
C GLU A 135 6.70 -7.17 17.98
N ILE A 136 6.88 -8.49 17.89
CA ILE A 136 7.64 -9.13 16.81
C ILE A 136 6.99 -8.85 15.45
N ALA A 137 5.67 -8.91 15.36
CA ALA A 137 4.95 -8.59 14.13
C ALA A 137 5.16 -7.11 13.72
N ILE A 138 5.14 -6.18 14.68
CA ILE A 138 5.42 -4.76 14.44
C ILE A 138 6.85 -4.54 13.96
N ASP A 139 7.84 -5.30 14.45
CA ASP A 139 9.22 -5.21 13.94
C ASP A 139 9.30 -5.56 12.45
N TYR A 140 8.69 -6.68 12.04
CA TYR A 140 8.64 -7.05 10.63
C TYR A 140 7.89 -6.02 9.78
N LEU A 141 6.77 -5.50 10.28
CA LEU A 141 6.00 -4.46 9.58
C LEU A 141 6.80 -3.17 9.45
N THR A 142 7.56 -2.78 10.48
CA THR A 142 8.41 -1.58 10.47
C THR A 142 9.44 -1.67 9.35
N GLU A 143 10.15 -2.79 9.23
CA GLU A 143 11.14 -3.01 8.17
C GLU A 143 10.48 -3.04 6.78
N LEU A 144 9.31 -3.66 6.65
CA LEU A 144 8.57 -3.66 5.38
C LEU A 144 8.09 -2.25 5.00
N PHE A 145 7.63 -1.43 5.95
CA PHE A 145 7.25 -0.05 5.69
C PHE A 145 8.45 0.82 5.31
N GLU A 146 9.59 0.64 5.97
CA GLU A 146 10.85 1.30 5.59
C GLU A 146 11.20 1.01 4.12
N LYS A 147 11.09 -0.25 3.68
CA LYS A 147 11.25 -0.61 2.28
C LYS A 147 10.17 0.01 1.40
N ARG A 148 8.91 -0.07 1.82
CA ARG A 148 7.78 0.46 1.06
C ARG A 148 7.86 1.97 0.83
N MET A 149 8.46 2.74 1.75
CA MET A 149 8.70 4.18 1.57
C MET A 149 9.67 4.51 0.43
N GLN A 150 10.45 3.53 -0.04
CA GLN A 150 11.34 3.66 -1.20
C GLN A 150 10.65 3.34 -2.52
N LYS A 151 9.45 2.72 -2.46
CA LYS A 151 8.62 2.40 -3.62
C LYS A 151 7.66 3.56 -3.90
N GLN A 152 7.49 3.90 -5.18
CA GLN A 152 6.49 4.85 -5.63
C GLN A 152 5.07 4.27 -5.61
N ASP A 153 4.09 5.14 -5.37
CA ASP A 153 2.66 4.79 -5.45
C ASP A 153 2.18 4.59 -6.90
N VAL A 154 2.98 5.03 -7.87
CA VAL A 154 2.72 4.91 -9.31
C VAL A 154 3.95 4.33 -9.99
N SER A 155 3.72 3.45 -10.96
CA SER A 155 4.75 2.95 -11.88
C SER A 155 4.49 3.45 -13.29
N ILE A 156 5.55 3.75 -14.04
CA ILE A 156 5.47 4.24 -15.42
C ILE A 156 6.22 3.26 -16.32
N LEU A 157 5.58 2.83 -17.42
CA LEU A 157 6.22 2.09 -18.49
C LEU A 157 6.48 3.02 -19.67
N GLN A 158 7.71 2.94 -20.18
CA GLN A 158 8.20 3.80 -21.24
C GLN A 158 8.58 3.01 -22.49
N HIS A 159 8.55 3.67 -23.64
CA HIS A 159 9.10 3.18 -24.88
C HIS A 159 9.84 4.30 -25.61
N ASN A 160 11.12 4.09 -25.94
CA ASN A 160 11.98 5.10 -26.56
C ASN A 160 11.91 6.46 -25.84
N ASP A 161 12.01 6.44 -24.51
CA ASP A 161 11.89 7.60 -23.61
C ASP A 161 10.50 8.29 -23.56
N ASP A 162 9.49 7.77 -24.27
CA ASP A 162 8.10 8.24 -24.13
C ASP A 162 7.33 7.41 -23.10
N ALA A 163 6.72 8.07 -22.12
CA ALA A 163 5.90 7.46 -21.09
C ALA A 163 4.51 7.13 -21.65
N LEU A 164 4.22 5.84 -21.82
CA LEU A 164 3.00 5.34 -22.46
C LEU A 164 1.97 4.82 -21.47
N ILE A 165 2.42 4.18 -20.38
CA ILE A 165 1.51 3.60 -19.40
C ILE A 165 1.85 4.10 -18.00
N LYS A 166 0.85 4.66 -17.33
CA LYS A 166 0.87 4.95 -15.89
C LYS A 166 0.05 3.89 -15.15
N ILE A 167 0.57 3.33 -14.07
CA ILE A 167 -0.07 2.25 -13.31
C ILE A 167 -0.13 2.65 -11.85
N ASN A 168 -1.33 2.68 -11.28
CA ASN A 168 -1.50 2.87 -9.85
C ASN A 168 -1.11 1.61 -9.08
N SER A 169 -0.44 1.81 -7.96
CA SER A 169 -0.27 0.81 -6.92
C SER A 169 -1.02 1.23 -5.66
N VAL A 170 -1.15 0.34 -4.69
CA VAL A 170 -1.73 0.71 -3.38
C VAL A 170 -0.94 1.89 -2.82
N SER A 171 -1.64 2.94 -2.37
CA SER A 171 -0.96 4.10 -1.81
C SER A 171 -0.28 3.73 -0.48
N PHE A 172 0.85 4.39 -0.17
CA PHE A 172 1.48 4.22 1.13
C PHE A 172 0.52 4.53 2.28
N LYS A 173 -0.30 5.57 2.13
CA LYS A 173 -1.29 6.01 3.12
C LYS A 173 -2.34 4.93 3.39
N ASP A 174 -2.92 4.35 2.35
CA ASP A 174 -3.95 3.32 2.50
C ASP A 174 -3.37 2.03 3.09
N LEU A 175 -2.17 1.65 2.67
CA LEU A 175 -1.49 0.50 3.23
C LEU A 175 -1.18 0.69 4.73
N LEU A 176 -0.64 1.86 5.11
CA LEU A 176 -0.36 2.21 6.49
C LEU A 176 -1.63 2.16 7.35
N PHE A 177 -2.73 2.74 6.87
CA PHE A 177 -4.03 2.67 7.53
C PHE A 177 -4.51 1.22 7.70
N SER A 178 -4.46 0.41 6.64
CA SER A 178 -4.94 -0.98 6.65
C SER A 178 -4.22 -1.88 7.66
N VAL A 179 -2.96 -1.54 7.99
CA VAL A 179 -2.14 -2.25 8.98
C VAL A 179 -2.36 -1.70 10.39
N LEU A 180 -2.26 -0.37 10.57
CA LEU A 180 -2.25 0.22 11.90
C LEU A 180 -3.64 0.29 12.53
N ALA A 181 -4.69 0.55 11.75
CA ALA A 181 -6.05 0.66 12.27
C ALA A 181 -6.52 -0.60 13.03
N PRO A 182 -6.39 -1.83 12.49
CA PRO A 182 -6.79 -3.02 13.23
C PRO A 182 -5.88 -3.29 14.44
N ILE A 183 -4.55 -3.08 14.34
CA ILE A 183 -3.66 -3.27 15.49
C ILE A 183 -4.03 -2.29 16.62
N ARG A 184 -4.22 -1.00 16.32
CA ARG A 184 -4.71 0.01 17.28
C ARG A 184 -6.02 -0.41 17.93
N THR A 185 -6.97 -0.91 17.14
CA THR A 185 -8.29 -1.30 17.64
C THR A 185 -8.17 -2.35 18.75
N TYR A 186 -7.29 -3.34 18.57
CA TYR A 186 -7.11 -4.44 19.51
C TYR A 186 -6.07 -4.16 20.60
N ALA A 187 -5.10 -3.26 20.37
CA ALA A 187 -3.95 -3.08 21.25
C ALA A 187 -3.87 -1.72 21.97
N LYS A 188 -4.76 -0.76 21.69
CA LYS A 188 -4.69 0.61 22.28
C LYS A 188 -4.66 0.68 23.83
N HIS A 189 -5.08 -0.39 24.50
CA HIS A 189 -5.10 -0.48 25.96
C HIS A 189 -3.80 -1.07 26.53
N ASP A 190 -2.97 -1.68 25.68
CA ASP A 190 -1.69 -2.27 26.06
C ASP A 190 -0.57 -1.24 25.84
N VAL A 191 0.01 -0.77 26.95
CA VAL A 191 1.05 0.28 26.92
C VAL A 191 2.31 -0.16 26.17
N VAL A 192 2.67 -1.45 26.24
CA VAL A 192 3.89 -1.98 25.62
C VAL A 192 3.74 -1.96 24.11
N VAL A 193 2.61 -2.46 23.60
CA VAL A 193 2.31 -2.44 22.16
C VAL A 193 2.13 -1.01 21.64
N VAL A 194 1.49 -0.12 22.41
CA VAL A 194 1.37 1.30 22.02
C VAL A 194 2.75 1.94 21.88
N VAL A 195 3.65 1.75 22.85
CA VAL A 195 5.03 2.25 22.78
C VAL A 195 5.76 1.67 21.57
N LYS A 196 5.58 0.38 21.28
CA LYS A 196 6.16 -0.27 20.08
C LYS A 196 5.70 0.39 18.78
N LEU A 197 4.41 0.71 18.65
CA LEU A 197 3.87 1.43 17.50
C LEU A 197 4.43 2.86 17.41
N ILE A 198 4.62 3.55 18.54
CA ILE A 198 5.25 4.88 18.56
C ILE A 198 6.70 4.80 18.07
N HIS A 199 7.46 3.77 18.44
CA HIS A 199 8.82 3.55 17.94
C HIS A 199 8.83 3.32 16.42
N MET A 200 7.92 2.48 15.90
CA MET A 200 7.75 2.28 14.47
C MET A 200 7.49 3.62 13.75
N LEU A 201 6.51 4.40 14.22
CA LEU A 201 6.15 5.67 13.61
C LEU A 201 7.31 6.67 13.66
N ASN A 202 8.01 6.79 14.80
CA ASN A 202 9.20 7.63 14.93
C ASN A 202 10.29 7.24 13.93
N HIS A 203 10.56 5.93 13.78
CA HIS A 203 11.53 5.42 12.83
C HIS A 203 11.17 5.83 11.39
N LEU A 204 9.91 5.60 10.99
CA LEU A 204 9.44 5.95 9.64
C LEU A 204 9.45 7.45 9.37
N ALA A 205 9.11 8.29 10.35
CA ALA A 205 9.04 9.75 10.18
C ALA A 205 10.42 10.43 10.22
N PHE A 206 11.33 9.96 11.09
CA PHE A 206 12.53 10.73 11.45
C PHE A 206 13.86 10.00 11.20
N THR A 207 13.86 8.68 10.98
CA THR A 207 15.09 7.89 10.81
C THR A 207 15.31 7.43 9.37
N VAL A 208 14.26 6.98 8.68
CA VAL A 208 14.36 6.40 7.32
C VAL A 208 14.87 7.41 6.27
N GLY A 209 14.72 8.72 6.51
CA GLY A 209 15.19 9.75 5.58
C GLY A 209 14.36 9.83 4.29
N CYS A 210 13.05 9.62 4.38
CA CYS A 210 12.16 9.67 3.21
C CYS A 210 11.87 11.12 2.78
N ASN A 211 12.14 11.44 1.51
CA ASN A 211 11.88 12.76 0.94
C ASN A 211 10.42 12.97 0.50
N ASN A 212 9.61 11.91 0.46
CA ASN A 212 8.20 12.00 0.07
C ASN A 212 7.36 12.56 1.22
N LYS A 213 7.04 13.86 1.14
CA LYS A 213 6.24 14.56 2.15
C LYS A 213 4.86 13.94 2.36
N THR A 214 4.23 13.39 1.32
CA THR A 214 2.93 12.74 1.44
C THR A 214 3.01 11.51 2.32
N TYR A 215 4.08 10.72 2.20
CA TYR A 215 4.29 9.54 3.03
C TYR A 215 4.55 9.94 4.48
N VAL A 216 5.44 10.90 4.70
CA VAL A 216 5.73 11.41 6.06
C VAL A 216 4.47 11.97 6.71
N ASN A 217 3.66 12.76 5.99
CA ASN A 217 2.40 13.27 6.50
C ASN A 217 1.43 12.15 6.91
N ALA A 218 1.34 11.06 6.13
CA ALA A 218 0.53 9.91 6.50
C ALA A 218 0.99 9.25 7.81
N VAL A 219 2.30 9.19 8.08
CA VAL A 219 2.85 8.72 9.36
C VAL A 219 2.45 9.65 10.51
N HIS A 220 2.51 10.97 10.32
CA HIS A 220 2.05 11.95 11.32
C HIS A 220 0.55 11.82 11.63
N GLU A 221 -0.28 11.61 10.61
CA GLU A 221 -1.71 11.36 10.79
C GLU A 221 -1.96 10.10 11.65
N GLU A 222 -1.23 9.01 11.41
CA GLU A 222 -1.37 7.79 12.21
C GLU A 222 -0.83 7.93 13.64
N ALA A 223 0.25 8.69 13.86
CA ALA A 223 0.73 9.03 15.19
C ALA A 223 -0.32 9.80 16.00
N SER A 224 -1.01 10.75 15.37
CA SER A 224 -2.09 11.51 15.99
C SER A 224 -3.25 10.61 16.41
N LYS A 225 -3.70 9.71 15.51
CA LYS A 225 -4.77 8.75 15.81
C LYS A 225 -4.38 7.78 16.93
N LEU A 226 -3.14 7.28 16.92
CA LEU A 226 -2.62 6.41 17.98
C LEU A 226 -2.64 7.11 19.34
N PHE A 227 -2.20 8.38 19.39
CA PHE A 227 -2.19 9.15 20.62
C PHE A 227 -3.59 9.35 21.20
N GLU A 228 -4.55 9.75 20.36
CA GLU A 228 -5.94 9.92 20.77
C GLU A 228 -6.55 8.62 21.31
N ASP A 229 -6.30 7.50 20.63
CA ASP A 229 -6.81 6.19 21.04
C ASP A 229 -6.18 5.73 22.36
N ALA A 230 -4.85 5.86 22.50
CA ALA A 230 -4.11 5.46 23.68
C ALA A 230 -4.50 6.29 24.91
N LYS A 231 -4.60 7.62 24.77
CA LYS A 231 -4.98 8.53 25.88
C LYS A 231 -6.39 8.25 26.40
N LYS A 232 -7.31 7.77 25.55
CA LYS A 232 -8.66 7.37 25.96
C LYS A 232 -8.68 6.01 26.67
N ALA A 233 -7.78 5.10 26.30
CA ALA A 233 -7.79 3.72 26.80
C ALA A 233 -6.90 3.50 28.03
N ILE A 234 -5.77 4.20 28.13
CA ILE A 234 -4.76 4.03 29.19
C ILE A 234 -5.02 5.05 30.30
N THR A 235 -5.23 4.57 31.52
CA THR A 235 -5.65 5.40 32.67
C THR A 235 -4.53 5.67 33.68
N ASN A 236 -3.41 4.94 33.62
CA ASN A 236 -2.26 5.18 34.47
C ASN A 236 -1.55 6.50 34.04
N PRO A 237 -1.46 7.51 34.92
CA PRO A 237 -0.87 8.81 34.58
C PRO A 237 0.59 8.75 34.13
N GLU A 238 1.42 7.87 34.69
CA GLU A 238 2.83 7.76 34.30
C GLU A 238 2.98 7.12 32.92
N ASP A 239 2.11 6.18 32.56
CA ASP A 239 2.09 5.57 31.22
C ASP A 239 1.65 6.60 30.15
N VAL A 240 0.62 7.40 30.46
CA VAL A 240 0.19 8.50 29.59
C VAL A 240 1.30 9.53 29.40
N LYS A 241 2.04 9.85 30.47
CA LYS A 241 3.19 10.75 30.42
C LYS A 241 4.32 10.19 29.56
N LEU A 242 4.63 8.90 29.68
CA LEU A 242 5.61 8.20 28.84
C LEU A 242 5.24 8.30 27.36
N ILE A 243 3.99 7.97 27.03
CA ILE A 243 3.46 8.04 25.65
C ILE A 243 3.57 9.46 25.09
N THR A 244 3.13 10.46 25.88
CA THR A 244 3.19 11.88 25.48
C THR A 244 4.64 12.30 25.20
N LEU A 245 5.59 11.90 26.06
CA LEU A 245 7.00 12.23 25.88
C LEU A 245 7.57 11.63 24.57
N GLN A 246 7.22 10.38 24.26
CA GLN A 246 7.71 9.70 23.05
C GLN A 246 7.11 10.25 21.75
N LEU A 247 5.94 10.88 21.82
CA LEU A 247 5.26 11.50 20.69
C LEU A 247 5.60 12.99 20.50
N LYS A 248 6.39 13.58 21.41
CA LYS A 248 6.88 14.96 21.29
C LYS A 248 7.49 15.29 19.91
N PRO A 249 8.26 14.40 19.24
CA PRO A 249 8.76 14.67 17.88
C PRO A 249 7.66 14.97 16.84
N PHE A 250 6.44 14.46 17.06
CA PHE A 250 5.27 14.72 16.22
C PHE A 250 4.51 16.00 16.59
N ASN A 251 4.94 16.73 17.63
CA ASN A 251 4.23 17.88 18.21
C ASN A 251 2.86 17.55 18.81
N LEU A 252 2.74 16.39 19.46
CA LEU A 252 1.54 15.90 20.16
C LEU A 252 1.68 15.98 21.68
#